data_AF-A0A061AJK0-F1
#
_entry.id   AF-A0A061AJK0-F1
#
_cell.length_a   1.000
_cell.length_b   1.000
_cell.length_c   1.000
_cell.angle_alpha   90.00
_cell.angle_beta   90.00
_cell.angle_gamma   90.00
#
_symmetry.space_group_name_H-M   'P 1'
#
loop_
_entity.id
_entity.type
_entity.pdbx_description
1 polymer ?
#
loop_
_entity_poly.entity_id
_entity_poly.type
_entity_poly.pdbx_seq_one_letter_code
_entity_poly.pdbx_strand_id
1 'polypeptide(L)' 'MLLEPRSLFIMTDDAYTRMLHGIAERETDLIEPGKVFNCTEELANKRLDRDTRISITVRNVEKVSKLGVFDLLKK' A
#
# COMPACT_ATOMS: atom_id res chain seq x y z
N MET A 1 -8.69 -2.62 -4.18
CA MET A 1 -8.14 -1.60 -5.09
C MET A 1 -7.13 -2.26 -5.99
N LEU A 2 -7.14 -1.95 -7.29
CA LEU A 2 -6.15 -2.42 -8.25
C LEU A 2 -5.04 -1.37 -8.36
N LEU A 3 -3.77 -1.79 -8.26
CA LEU A 3 -2.61 -0.91 -8.41
C LEU A 3 -1.87 -1.22 -9.70
N GLU A 4 -2.16 -0.44 -10.75
CA GLU A 4 -1.57 -0.62 -12.07
C GLU A 4 -0.07 -0.25 -12.11
N PRO A 5 0.72 -0.79 -13.05
CA PRO A 5 2.12 -0.39 -13.23
C PRO A 5 2.27 1.11 -13.41
N ARG A 6 3.26 1.70 -12.73
CA ARG A 6 3.54 3.16 -12.73
C ARG A 6 2.41 4.03 -12.15
N SER A 7 1.44 3.46 -11.46
CA SER A 7 0.48 4.23 -10.66
C SER A 7 1.13 4.76 -9.37
N LEU A 8 0.64 5.92 -8.92
CA LEU A 8 1.01 6.51 -7.63
C LEU A 8 -0.15 6.31 -6.65
N PHE A 9 0.11 5.60 -5.55
CA PHE A 9 -0.84 5.46 -4.46
C PHE A 9 -0.41 6.35 -3.29
N ILE A 10 -1.28 7.28 -2.91
CA ILE A 10 -1.08 8.19 -1.78
C ILE A 10 -2.07 7.82 -0.69
N MET A 11 -1.56 7.61 0.53
CA MET A 11 -2.35 7.25 1.69
C MET A 11 -2.09 8.28 2.79
N THR A 12 -3.14 8.96 3.25
CA THR A 12 -3.08 10.02 4.25
C THR A 12 -4.04 9.73 5.41
N ASP A 13 -3.91 10.51 6.49
CA ASP A 13 -4.88 10.59 7.58
C ASP A 13 -5.28 9.22 8.15
N ASP A 14 -6.58 8.95 8.25
CA ASP A 14 -7.14 7.71 8.80
C ASP A 14 -6.77 6.48 7.97
N ALA A 15 -6.66 6.61 6.64
CA ALA A 15 -6.25 5.49 5.80
C ALA A 15 -4.80 5.07 6.10
N TYR A 16 -3.92 6.02 6.44
CA TYR A 16 -2.54 5.73 6.81
C TYR A 16 -2.40 5.21 8.25
N THR A 17 -3.18 5.78 9.19
CA THR A 17 -2.95 5.56 10.63
C THR A 17 -3.87 4.52 11.28
N ARG A 18 -5.04 4.24 10.69
CA ARG A 18 -6.09 3.41 11.31
C ARG A 18 -6.54 2.23 10.48
N MET A 19 -6.24 2.20 9.19
CA MET A 19 -6.64 1.11 8.30
C MET A 19 -5.50 0.14 8.05
N LEU A 20 -5.83 -1.15 8.10
CA LEU A 20 -4.93 -2.21 7.66
C LEU A 20 -5.10 -2.43 6.16
N HIS A 21 -3.97 -2.46 5.45
CA HIS A 21 -3.91 -2.78 4.04
C HIS A 21 -2.82 -3.83 3.84
N GLY A 22 -2.99 -4.66 2.82
CA GLY A 22 -2.05 -5.73 2.53
C GLY A 22 -2.20 -6.21 1.10
N ILE A 23 -1.24 -7.02 0.67
CA ILE A 23 -1.27 -7.71 -0.62
C ILE A 23 -1.49 -9.18 -0.30
N ALA A 24 -2.69 -9.69 -0.60
CA ALA A 24 -3.00 -11.09 -0.36
C ALA A 24 -2.18 -11.99 -1.30
N GLU A 25 -1.54 -13.03 -0.76
CA GLU A 25 -0.77 -14.01 -1.53
C GLU A 25 -1.70 -14.86 -2.43
N ARG A 26 -1.48 -14.77 -3.74
CA ARG A 26 -2.22 -15.48 -4.81
C ARG A 26 -1.54 -15.23 -6.16
N GLU A 27 -1.84 -16.04 -7.15
CA GLU A 27 -1.27 -15.92 -8.51
C GLU A 27 -2.13 -15.08 -9.46
N THR A 28 -3.42 -14.90 -9.18
CA THR A 28 -4.35 -14.15 -10.05
C THR A 28 -5.26 -13.22 -9.26
N ASP A 29 -5.67 -12.11 -9.88
CA ASP A 29 -6.65 -11.17 -9.34
C ASP A 29 -7.89 -11.10 -10.23
N LEU A 30 -9.09 -11.28 -9.65
CA LEU A 30 -10.36 -11.04 -10.32
C LEU A 30 -10.79 -9.59 -10.10
N ILE A 31 -11.02 -8.86 -11.18
CA ILE A 31 -11.52 -7.47 -11.11
C ILE A 31 -13.04 -7.49 -11.01
N GLU A 32 -13.55 -7.74 -9.79
CA GLU A 32 -14.98 -7.83 -9.53
C GLU A 32 -15.61 -6.42 -9.36
N PRO A 33 -16.60 -6.06 -10.21
CA PRO A 33 -17.34 -4.80 -10.06
C PRO A 33 -17.94 -4.64 -8.66
N GLY A 34 -17.85 -3.43 -8.10
CA GLY A 34 -18.35 -3.15 -6.75
C GLY A 34 -17.44 -3.60 -5.59
N LYS A 35 -16.48 -4.51 -5.82
CA LYS A 35 -15.45 -4.86 -4.81
C LYS A 35 -14.10 -4.21 -5.07
N VAL A 36 -13.75 -3.99 -6.35
CA VAL A 36 -12.55 -3.25 -6.72
C VAL A 36 -12.91 -1.78 -6.92
N PHE A 37 -12.41 -0.92 -6.01
CA PHE A 37 -12.68 0.53 -5.98
C PHE A 37 -12.54 1.22 -7.35
N ASN A 38 -11.46 0.95 -8.07
CA ASN A 38 -11.15 1.54 -9.38
C ASN A 38 -11.42 0.58 -10.54
N CYS A 39 -12.47 -0.24 -10.43
CA CYS A 39 -12.92 -1.09 -11.53
C CYS A 39 -13.48 -0.24 -12.66
N THR A 40 -12.89 -0.31 -13.85
CA THR A 40 -13.43 0.26 -15.08
C THR A 40 -14.28 -0.77 -15.82
N GLU A 41 -15.19 -0.33 -16.69
CA GLU A 41 -15.98 -1.24 -17.53
C GLU A 41 -15.11 -2.17 -18.38
N GLU A 42 -13.98 -1.66 -18.88
CA GLU A 42 -13.02 -2.43 -19.66
C GLU A 42 -12.37 -3.56 -18.83
N LEU A 43 -12.14 -3.34 -17.54
CA LEU A 43 -11.50 -4.31 -16.67
C LEU A 43 -12.49 -5.24 -15.96
N ALA A 44 -13.78 -4.93 -16.01
CA ALA A 44 -14.82 -5.67 -15.31
C ALA A 44 -14.77 -7.18 -15.62
N ASN A 45 -14.76 -7.99 -14.56
CA ASN A 45 -14.75 -9.46 -14.60
C ASN A 45 -13.51 -10.10 -15.25
N LYS A 46 -12.47 -9.32 -15.59
CA LYS A 46 -11.21 -9.88 -16.08
C LYS A 46 -10.42 -10.53 -14.93
N ARG A 47 -9.70 -11.59 -15.26
CA ARG A 47 -8.65 -12.17 -14.41
C ARG A 47 -7.30 -11.69 -14.90
N LEU A 48 -6.51 -11.14 -14.00
CA LEU A 48 -5.16 -10.69 -14.26
C LEU A 48 -4.18 -11.63 -13.57
N ASP A 49 -3.27 -12.22 -14.34
CA ASP A 49 -2.17 -13.01 -13.79
C ASP A 49 -1.12 -12.07 -13.17
N ARG A 50 -0.55 -12.48 -12.05
CA ARG A 50 0.50 -11.72 -11.38
C ARG A 50 1.86 -12.06 -11.96
N ASP A 51 2.68 -11.03 -12.02
CA ASP A 51 4.10 -11.13 -12.31
C ASP A 51 4.87 -10.34 -11.24
N THR A 52 6.19 -10.37 -11.32
CA THR A 52 7.10 -9.64 -10.45
C THR A 52 6.80 -8.14 -10.51
N ARG A 53 6.32 -7.60 -9.38
CA ARG A 53 6.01 -6.18 -9.23
C ARG A 53 6.93 -5.53 -8.20
N ILE A 54 7.52 -4.41 -8.59
CA ILE A 54 8.33 -3.57 -7.69
C ILE A 54 7.49 -2.37 -7.25
N SER A 55 7.37 -2.13 -5.95
CA SER A 55 6.83 -0.90 -5.38
C SER A 55 7.83 -0.17 -4.53
N ILE A 56 7.89 1.14 -4.71
CA ILE A 56 8.70 2.05 -3.90
C ILE A 56 7.75 2.77 -2.95
N THR A 57 8.00 2.66 -1.64
CA THR A 57 7.23 3.37 -0.61
C THR A 57 8.10 4.44 0.01
N VAL A 58 7.61 5.68 0.00
CA VAL A 58 8.28 6.81 0.65
C VAL A 58 7.34 7.35 1.73
N ARG A 59 7.87 7.55 2.94
CA ARG A 59 7.13 8.13 4.07
C ARG A 59 7.99 9.16 4.78
N ASN A 60 7.35 10.23 5.24
CA ASN A 60 7.96 11.15 6.19
C ASN A 60 7.68 10.63 7.61
N VAL A 61 8.72 10.34 8.38
CA VAL A 61 8.59 9.82 9.74
C VAL A 61 8.96 10.92 10.71
N GLU A 62 8.03 11.29 11.60
CA GLU A 62 8.31 12.27 12.63
C GLU A 62 9.40 11.77 13.59
N LYS A 63 10.31 12.66 13.96
CA LYS A 63 11.33 12.37 14.97
C LYS A 63 10.69 12.42 16.36
N VAL A 64 10.29 11.26 16.86
CA VAL A 64 9.57 11.13 18.14
C VAL A 64 10.45 11.17 19.39
N SER A 65 11.79 11.09 19.27
CA SER A 65 12.73 11.27 20.38
C SER A 65 13.82 12.28 20.06
N LYS A 66 14.04 13.22 20.99
CA LYS A 66 15.21 14.10 20.99
C LYS A 66 16.41 13.49 21.72
N LEU A 67 16.19 12.47 22.55
CA LEU A 67 17.23 11.70 23.23
C LEU A 67 17.75 10.62 22.27
N GLY A 68 19.04 10.67 21.97
CA GLY A 68 19.72 9.59 21.28
C GLY A 68 19.90 8.38 22.20
N VAL A 69 20.13 7.20 21.62
CA VAL A 69 20.42 5.98 22.39
C VAL A 69 21.60 6.18 23.35
N PHE A 70 22.58 7.02 22.98
CA PHE A 70 23.71 7.36 23.83
C PHE A 70 23.36 8.26 25.02
N ASP A 71 22.32 9.09 24.91
CA ASP A 71 21.86 9.92 26.03
C ASP A 71 21.18 9.05 27.11
N LEU A 72 20.65 7.88 26.73
CA LEU A 72 20.10 6.89 27.67
C LEU A 72 21.19 6.04 28.35
N LEU A 73 22.40 6.01 27.80
CA LEU A 73 23.55 5.25 28.32
C LEU A 73 24.45 6.07 29.26
N LYS A 74 24.29 7.40 29.27
CA LYS A 74 24.93 8.28 30.24
C LYS A 74 24.13 8.27 31.54
N LYS A 75 24.52 7.40 32.46
CA LYS A 75 24.15 7.47 33.88
C LYS A 75 25.03 8.49 34.59
#